data_AF-A0A7K1C6H9-F1
#
_entry.id   AF-A0A7K1C6H9-F1
#
_cell.length_a   1.000
_cell.length_b   1.000
_cell.length_c   1.000
_cell.angle_alpha   90.00
_cell.angle_beta   90.00
_cell.angle_gamma   90.00
#
_symmetry.space_group_name_H-M   'P 1'
#
loop_
_entity.id
_entity.type
_entity.pdbx_description
1 polymer ?
#
loop_
_entity_poly.entity_id
_entity_poly.type
_entity_poly.pdbx_seq_one_letter_code
_entity_poly.pdbx_strand_id
1 'polypeptide(L)'
;MSGASTNETSTNANAYIPLVAEYTFFVDADSYGLGGFDAAALAADESDLFDAGVESVDIPTAFGVDLGDRVPVRVVATPKGLRFYARLLGVKDPVQLEELERVISAAVARGE
;
A
#
# COMPACT_ATOMS: atom_id res chain seq x y z
N MET A 1 43.88 37.99 -11.75
CA MET A 1 43.56 37.20 -10.54
C MET A 1 42.05 36.99 -10.57
N SER A 2 41.60 35.84 -11.08
CA SER A 2 41.28 34.62 -10.30
C SER A 2 40.03 34.85 -9.43
N GLY A 3 38.92 34.13 -9.55
CA GLY A 3 38.65 32.90 -10.27
C GLY A 3 37.15 32.62 -10.38
N ALA A 4 36.84 31.57 -11.13
CA ALA A 4 35.52 31.04 -11.42
C ALA A 4 34.79 30.50 -10.17
N SER A 5 33.45 30.45 -10.22
CA SER A 5 32.73 29.17 -10.21
C SER A 5 31.28 29.37 -10.62
N THR A 6 30.94 28.81 -11.79
CA THR A 6 29.63 28.28 -12.14
C THR A 6 29.11 27.31 -11.08
N ASN A 7 27.79 27.23 -10.94
CA ASN A 7 26.98 26.02 -10.72
C ASN A 7 25.52 26.48 -10.53
N GLU A 8 24.71 26.52 -11.59
CA GLU A 8 23.85 25.39 -11.96
C GLU A 8 23.02 24.86 -10.77
N THR A 9 21.98 25.59 -10.40
CA THR A 9 20.84 24.94 -9.72
C THR A 9 19.90 24.43 -10.80
N SER A 10 20.33 23.37 -11.48
CA SER A 10 19.41 22.47 -12.17
C SER A 10 18.57 21.80 -11.08
N THR A 11 17.49 22.45 -10.65
CA THR A 11 16.41 21.74 -9.93
C THR A 11 15.65 20.89 -10.93
N ASN A 12 16.34 19.91 -11.51
CA ASN A 12 15.74 18.69 -11.97
C ASN A 12 15.99 17.67 -10.84
N ALA A 13 15.47 17.97 -9.65
CA ALA A 13 15.02 16.89 -8.80
C ALA A 13 13.85 16.28 -9.57
N ASN A 14 14.18 15.32 -10.43
CA ASN A 14 13.23 14.35 -10.93
C ASN A 14 12.66 13.74 -9.65
N ALA A 15 11.56 14.31 -9.14
CA ALA A 15 10.88 13.78 -7.98
C ALA A 15 10.61 12.34 -8.35
N TYR A 16 11.31 11.42 -7.70
CA TYR A 16 11.05 10.01 -7.86
C TYR A 16 9.65 9.84 -7.29
N ILE A 17 8.64 9.95 -8.15
CA ILE A 17 7.30 9.51 -7.82
C ILE A 17 7.46 8.01 -7.76
N PRO A 18 7.44 7.40 -6.57
CA PRO A 18 7.57 5.97 -6.48
C PRO A 18 6.43 5.35 -7.28
N LEU A 19 6.76 4.28 -8.01
CA LEU A 19 5.81 3.50 -8.79
C LEU A 19 4.70 2.98 -7.85
N VAL A 20 3.48 3.55 -7.86
CA VAL A 20 2.40 3.21 -6.91
C VAL A 20 1.14 2.69 -7.60
N ALA A 21 0.50 1.72 -6.97
CA ALA A 21 -0.74 1.11 -7.43
C ALA A 21 -1.76 1.06 -6.29
N GLU A 22 -3.03 1.13 -6.67
CA GLU A 22 -4.15 0.94 -5.76
C GLU A 22 -4.67 -0.50 -5.83
N TYR A 23 -4.91 -1.10 -4.67
CA TYR A 23 -5.57 -2.40 -4.56
C TYR A 23 -6.54 -2.45 -3.39
N THR A 24 -7.68 -3.13 -3.57
CA THR A 24 -8.65 -3.37 -2.50
C THR A 24 -8.56 -4.80 -2.01
N PHE A 25 -8.15 -4.97 -0.76
CA PHE A 25 -8.16 -6.25 -0.06
C PHE A 25 -9.54 -6.51 0.52
N PHE A 26 -10.00 -7.76 0.47
CA PHE A 26 -11.24 -8.19 1.10
C PHE A 26 -10.89 -9.14 2.24
N VAL A 27 -11.04 -8.67 3.47
CA VAL A 27 -10.66 -9.40 4.70
C VAL A 27 -11.89 -9.83 5.48
N ASP A 28 -11.84 -10.98 6.15
CA ASP A 28 -13.00 -11.45 6.91
C ASP A 28 -13.28 -10.57 8.12
N ALA A 29 -14.55 -10.17 8.30
CA ALA A 29 -14.98 -9.32 9.41
C ALA A 29 -14.73 -9.97 10.78
N ASP A 30 -14.72 -11.31 10.88
CA ASP A 30 -14.33 -12.03 12.11
C ASP A 30 -12.85 -11.83 12.46
N SER A 31 -11.98 -11.69 11.45
CA SER A 31 -10.59 -11.29 11.64
C SER A 31 -10.45 -9.79 11.96
N TYR A 32 -11.50 -9.00 11.65
CA TYR A 32 -11.57 -7.56 11.86
C TYR A 32 -12.10 -7.17 13.25
N GLY A 33 -13.16 -7.83 13.74
CA GLY A 33 -13.94 -7.42 14.93
C GLY A 33 -13.49 -7.96 16.30
N LEU A 34 -12.58 -8.93 16.36
CA LEU A 34 -12.08 -9.52 17.61
C LEU A 34 -10.62 -9.13 17.94
N GLY A 35 -10.20 -7.94 17.51
CA GLY A 35 -8.89 -7.37 17.86
C GLY A 35 -7.76 -7.68 16.86
N GLY A 36 -8.06 -8.17 15.65
CA GLY A 36 -7.05 -8.52 14.64
C GLY A 36 -6.61 -7.37 13.74
N PHE A 37 -7.51 -6.44 13.39
CA PHE A 37 -7.16 -5.32 12.50
C PHE A 37 -6.73 -4.06 13.26
N ASP A 38 -7.32 -3.78 14.43
CA ASP A 38 -6.69 -2.86 15.38
C ASP A 38 -5.27 -3.36 15.68
N ALA A 39 -5.03 -4.66 15.92
CA ALA A 39 -3.68 -5.15 16.14
C ALA A 39 -2.78 -5.09 14.89
N ALA A 40 -3.24 -5.41 13.67
CA ALA A 40 -2.38 -5.41 12.48
C ALA A 40 -2.13 -3.99 11.91
N ALA A 41 -3.12 -3.10 11.98
CA ALA A 41 -2.98 -1.69 11.63
C ALA A 41 -2.31 -0.86 12.73
N LEU A 42 -2.35 -1.28 14.01
CA LEU A 42 -1.59 -0.67 15.11
C LEU A 42 -0.21 -1.32 15.36
N ALA A 43 0.09 -2.50 14.79
CA ALA A 43 1.39 -3.18 15.03
C ALA A 43 2.50 -2.75 14.07
N ALA A 44 2.17 -2.21 12.90
CA ALA A 44 3.14 -1.51 12.07
C ALA A 44 3.06 -0.02 12.42
N ASP A 45 4.19 0.58 12.82
CA ASP A 45 4.26 2.04 12.93
C ASP A 45 3.96 2.64 11.55
N GLU A 46 3.33 3.81 11.48
CA GLU A 46 3.08 4.51 10.21
C GLU A 46 4.38 4.67 9.40
N SER A 47 5.50 4.81 10.10
CA SER A 47 6.85 4.82 9.52
C SER A 47 7.24 3.50 8.85
N ASP A 48 6.91 2.36 9.45
CA ASP A 48 7.18 1.04 8.87
C ASP A 48 6.35 0.80 7.60
N LEU A 49 5.11 1.29 7.59
CA LEU A 49 4.24 1.25 6.40
C LEU A 49 4.85 2.09 5.28
N PHE A 50 5.28 3.31 5.59
CA PHE A 50 5.91 4.19 4.61
C PHE A 50 7.25 3.62 4.09
N ASP A 51 8.09 3.07 4.96
CA ASP A 51 9.36 2.41 4.59
C ASP A 51 9.15 1.12 3.78
N ALA A 52 8.03 0.44 4.00
CA ALA A 52 7.60 -0.68 3.16
C ALA A 52 7.10 -0.21 1.78
N GLY A 53 6.83 1.09 1.61
CA GLY A 53 6.33 1.71 0.40
C GLY A 53 4.81 1.73 0.32
N VAL A 54 4.11 1.76 1.45
CA VAL A 54 2.67 2.01 1.55
C VAL A 54 2.45 3.51 1.72
N GLU A 55 1.64 4.10 0.86
CA GLU A 55 1.36 5.55 0.85
C GLU A 55 0.08 5.87 1.62
N SER A 56 -0.98 5.08 1.41
CA SER A 56 -2.22 5.26 2.15
C SER A 56 -3.00 3.96 2.29
N VAL A 57 -3.78 3.89 3.36
CA VAL A 57 -4.73 2.82 3.64
C VAL A 57 -6.06 3.47 4.00
N ASP A 58 -7.11 3.17 3.25
CA ASP A 58 -8.47 3.55 3.58
C ASP A 58 -9.23 2.32 4.10
N ILE A 59 -9.64 2.43 5.36
CA ILE A 59 -10.40 1.41 6.08
C ILE A 59 -11.77 2.01 6.38
N PRO A 60 -12.84 1.53 5.74
CA PRO A 60 -14.18 2.05 6.00
C PRO A 60 -14.58 1.87 7.48
N THR A 61 -15.22 2.90 8.04
CA THR A 61 -15.56 2.97 9.48
C THR A 61 -16.96 2.46 9.81
N ALA A 62 -17.77 2.19 8.79
CA ALA A 62 -19.13 1.69 8.91
C ALA A 62 -19.32 0.47 8.01
N PHE A 63 -19.29 -0.72 8.60
CA PHE A 63 -19.72 -1.95 7.95
C PHE A 63 -21.03 -2.42 8.58
N GLY A 64 -22.00 -2.76 7.73
CA GLY A 64 -23.26 -3.35 8.19
C GLY A 64 -22.98 -4.68 8.88
N VAL A 65 -23.52 -4.85 10.09
CA VAL A 65 -23.37 -6.04 10.95
C VAL A 65 -24.09 -7.29 10.42
N ASP A 66 -24.41 -7.35 9.12
CA ASP A 66 -24.88 -8.58 8.47
C ASP A 66 -23.64 -9.43 8.14
N LEU A 67 -23.23 -10.20 9.15
CA LEU A 67 -22.00 -10.98 9.20
C LEU A 67 -22.02 -12.16 8.22
N GLY A 68 -21.70 -11.82 6.97
CA GLY A 68 -21.06 -12.67 5.97
C GLY A 68 -20.05 -11.90 5.10
N ASP A 69 -19.89 -10.60 5.36
CA ASP A 69 -19.33 -9.64 4.41
C ASP A 69 -17.87 -9.33 4.70
N ARG A 70 -17.02 -9.60 3.71
CA ARG A 70 -15.61 -9.22 3.73
C ARG A 70 -15.49 -7.70 3.78
N VAL A 71 -14.60 -7.19 4.63
CA VAL A 71 -14.25 -5.77 4.77
C VAL A 71 -13.33 -5.36 3.60
N PRO A 72 -13.75 -4.42 2.73
CA PRO A 72 -12.88 -3.84 1.72
C PRO A 72 -11.89 -2.85 2.34
N VAL A 73 -10.59 -3.14 2.23
CA VAL A 73 -9.50 -2.26 2.66
C VAL A 73 -8.75 -1.80 1.42
N ARG A 74 -8.81 -0.50 1.12
CA ARG A 74 -8.14 0.07 -0.06
C ARG A 74 -6.74 0.54 0.31
N VAL A 75 -5.75 0.17 -0.48
CA VAL A 75 -4.34 0.46 -0.22
C VAL A 75 -3.70 1.05 -1.46
N VAL A 76 -3.06 2.20 -1.31
CA VAL A 76 -2.19 2.79 -2.34
C VAL A 76 -0.75 2.55 -1.90
N ALA A 77 0.01 1.81 -2.71
CA ALA A 77 1.37 1.44 -2.35
C ALA A 77 2.20 1.04 -3.58
N THR A 78 3.51 1.03 -3.41
CA THR A 78 4.42 0.42 -4.37
C THR A 78 4.15 -1.08 -4.52
N PRO A 79 4.63 -1.74 -5.59
CA PRO A 79 4.56 -3.21 -5.69
C PRO A 79 5.16 -3.97 -4.51
N LYS A 80 6.14 -3.39 -3.81
CA LYS A 80 6.70 -3.95 -2.58
C LYS A 80 5.72 -3.74 -1.42
N GLY A 81 5.20 -2.53 -1.27
CA GLY A 81 4.27 -2.16 -0.21
C GLY A 81 2.96 -2.95 -0.28
N LEU A 82 2.40 -3.14 -1.48
CA LEU A 82 1.20 -3.96 -1.70
C LEU A 82 1.41 -5.42 -1.25
N ARG A 83 2.55 -6.04 -1.59
CA ARG A 83 2.89 -7.40 -1.14
C ARG A 83 3.17 -7.48 0.36
N PHE A 84 3.80 -6.45 0.91
CA PHE A 84 4.02 -6.34 2.35
C PHE A 84 2.67 -6.29 3.09
N TYR A 85 1.76 -5.42 2.63
CA TYR A 85 0.47 -5.25 3.25
C TYR A 85 -0.40 -6.51 3.13
N ALA A 86 -0.40 -7.19 1.98
CA ALA A 86 -1.07 -8.49 1.83
C ALA A 86 -0.63 -9.54 2.87
N ARG A 87 0.67 -9.56 3.22
CA ARG A 87 1.23 -10.44 4.26
C ARG A 87 0.83 -9.99 5.65
N LEU A 88 0.84 -8.69 5.92
CA LEU A 88 0.39 -8.10 7.17
C LEU A 88 -1.08 -8.45 7.45
N LEU A 89 -1.92 -8.41 6.42
CA LEU A 89 -3.33 -8.81 6.47
C LEU A 89 -3.55 -10.32 6.55
N GLY A 90 -2.51 -11.14 6.40
CA GLY A 90 -2.62 -12.59 6.38
C GLY A 90 -3.46 -13.14 5.23
N VAL A 91 -3.54 -12.43 4.09
CA VAL A 91 -4.33 -12.84 2.92
C VAL A 91 -3.80 -14.16 2.36
N LYS A 92 -4.68 -15.16 2.28
CA LYS A 92 -4.39 -16.51 1.77
C LYS A 92 -5.25 -16.91 0.58
N ASP A 93 -6.25 -16.11 0.23
CA ASP A 93 -7.15 -16.36 -0.90
C ASP A 93 -6.35 -16.32 -2.22
N PRO A 94 -6.21 -17.44 -2.94
CA PRO A 94 -5.39 -17.49 -4.15
C PRO A 94 -5.93 -16.58 -5.26
N VAL A 95 -7.23 -16.34 -5.31
CA VAL A 95 -7.84 -15.43 -6.30
C VAL A 95 -7.43 -14.00 -6.02
N GLN A 96 -7.45 -13.59 -4.74
CA GLN A 96 -7.05 -12.26 -4.33
C GLN A 96 -5.54 -12.01 -4.51
N LEU A 97 -4.71 -13.04 -4.32
CA LEU A 97 -3.27 -12.97 -4.57
C LEU A 97 -2.93 -12.93 -6.07
N GLU A 98 -3.64 -13.69 -6.89
CA GLU A 98 -3.45 -13.64 -8.34
C GLU A 98 -3.83 -12.27 -8.90
N GLU A 99 -4.96 -11.71 -8.48
CA GLU A 99 -5.40 -10.39 -8.92
C GLU A 99 -4.45 -9.28 -8.46
N LEU A 100 -3.94 -9.37 -7.23
CA LEU A 100 -2.89 -8.47 -6.72
C LEU A 100 -1.65 -8.45 -7.64
N GLU A 101 -1.17 -9.63 -8.06
CA GLU A 101 0.00 -9.72 -8.93
C GLU A 101 -0.30 -9.22 -10.35
N ARG A 102 -1.54 -9.35 -10.84
CA ARG A 102 -1.97 -8.74 -12.11
C ARG A 102 -1.95 -7.23 -12.03
N VAL A 103 -2.49 -6.64 -10.96
CA VAL A 103 -2.49 -5.19 -10.72
C VAL A 103 -1.06 -4.64 -10.64
N ILE A 104 -0.20 -5.31 -9.87
CA ILE A 104 1.22 -4.96 -9.78
C ILE A 104 1.90 -5.01 -11.16
N SER A 105 1.68 -6.08 -11.91
CA SER A 105 2.28 -6.25 -13.23
C SER A 105 1.82 -5.14 -14.20
N ALA A 106 0.55 -4.76 -14.13
CA ALA A 106 0.00 -3.68 -14.94
C ALA A 106 0.56 -2.30 -14.55
N ALA A 107 0.73 -2.01 -13.26
CA ALA A 107 1.35 -0.77 -12.78
C ALA A 107 2.83 -0.67 -13.24
N VAL A 108 3.60 -1.75 -13.07
CA VAL A 108 4.99 -1.84 -13.56
C VAL A 108 5.07 -1.63 -15.07
N ALA A 109 4.15 -2.21 -15.84
CA ALA A 109 4.12 -2.03 -17.29
C ALA A 109 3.79 -0.60 -17.73
N ARG A 110 3.01 0.14 -16.91
CA ARG A 110 2.64 1.54 -17.16
C ARG A 110 3.71 2.53 -16.71
N GLY A 111 4.62 2.12 -15.82
CA GLY A 111 5.59 3.03 -15.20
C GLY A 111 4.93 3.99 -14.21
N GLU A 112 3.77 3.61 -13.67
CA GLU A 112 2.97 4.33 -12.65
C GLU A 112 3.37 4.02 -11.22
#